data_AF-A0A2A2N0L7-F1
#
_entry.id   AF-A0A2A2N0L7-F1
#
_cell.length_a   1.000
_cell.length_b   1.000
_cell.length_c   1.000
_cell.angle_alpha   90.00
_cell.angle_beta   90.00
_cell.angle_gamma   90.00
#
_symmetry.space_group_name_H-M   'P 1'
#
loop_
_entity.id
_entity.type
_entity.pdbx_description
1 polymer ?
#
loop_
_entity_poly.entity_id
_entity_poly.type
_entity_poly.pdbx_seq_one_letter_code
_entity_poly.pdbx_strand_id
1 'polypeptide(L)'
;MPVAISFLYSLALMMRTKPHSWGVVIHIMTHVVMLLVIPSGYAIQYLMVMFFSSPLLIRLAKRSSSFDILFAFLPLLIGTGGLVLSH
;
A
#
# COMPACT_ATOMS: atom_id res chain seq x y z
N MET A 1 16.53 4.37 -2.94
CA MET A 1 16.37 3.75 -1.60
C MET A 1 14.91 3.58 -1.17
N PRO A 2 14.04 4.61 -1.18
CA PRO A 2 12.66 4.48 -0.64
C PRO A 2 11.75 3.54 -1.46
N VAL A 3 12.07 3.29 -2.72
CA VAL A 3 11.36 2.31 -3.56
C VAL A 3 11.60 0.87 -3.08
N ALA A 4 12.85 0.47 -2.82
CA ALA A 4 13.16 -0.89 -2.36
C ALA A 4 12.55 -1.17 -0.97
N ILE A 5 12.86 -0.27 -0.02
CA ILE A 5 11.89 0.38 0.86
C ILE A 5 10.46 -0.19 0.90
N SER A 6 9.62 0.43 0.06
CA SER A 6 8.19 0.17 -0.03
C SER A 6 7.86 -1.25 -0.43
N PHE A 7 8.65 -1.89 -1.31
CA PHE A 7 8.44 -3.30 -1.66
C PHE A 7 8.71 -4.24 -0.48
N LEU A 8 9.81 -4.04 0.25
CA LEU A 8 10.13 -4.85 1.42
C LEU A 8 9.06 -4.70 2.50
N TYR A 9 8.60 -3.46 2.73
CA TYR A 9 7.53 -3.20 3.69
C TYR A 9 6.21 -3.88 3.28
N SER A 10 5.83 -3.74 2.01
CA SER A 10 4.63 -4.38 1.46
C SER A 10 4.68 -5.90 1.63
N LEU A 11 5.82 -6.51 1.29
CA LEU A 11 6.03 -7.94 1.43
C LEU A 11 5.93 -8.39 2.88
N ALA A 12 6.57 -7.68 3.81
CA ALA A 12 6.50 -7.98 5.24
C ALA A 12 5.04 -7.92 5.74
N LEU A 13 4.27 -6.93 5.29
CA LEU A 13 2.86 -6.83 5.64
C LEU A 13 2.05 -7.97 5.04
N MET A 14 2.24 -8.31 3.75
CA MET A 14 1.58 -9.44 3.08
C MET A 14 1.86 -10.77 3.78
N MET A 15 3.10 -11.02 4.19
CA MET A 15 3.44 -12.23 4.96
C MET A 15 2.70 -12.28 6.30
N ARG A 16 2.47 -11.12 6.92
CA ARG A 16 1.77 -11.02 8.21
C ARG A 16 0.26 -11.14 8.08
N THR A 17 -0.33 -10.59 7.03
CA THR A 17 -1.80 -10.47 6.87
C THR A 17 -2.40 -11.51 5.92
N LYS A 18 -1.58 -12.16 5.07
CA LYS A 18 -1.97 -13.20 4.11
C LYS A 18 -3.21 -12.79 3.26
N PRO A 19 -3.17 -11.63 2.58
CA PRO A 19 -4.27 -11.18 1.73
C PRO A 19 -4.55 -12.16 0.59
N HIS A 20 -5.76 -12.08 0.05
CA HIS A 20 -6.14 -12.84 -1.15
C HIS A 20 -5.19 -12.52 -2.32
N SER A 21 -4.86 -13.52 -3.13
CA SER A 21 -3.91 -13.42 -4.26
C SER A 21 -4.28 -12.30 -5.24
N TRP A 22 -5.55 -12.20 -5.65
CA TRP A 22 -6.05 -11.08 -6.45
C TRP A 22 -5.80 -9.70 -5.83
N GLY A 23 -5.98 -9.57 -4.51
CA GLY A 23 -5.70 -8.31 -3.81
C GLY A 23 -4.21 -7.95 -3.84
N VAL A 24 -3.33 -8.95 -3.70
CA VAL A 24 -1.87 -8.77 -3.86
C VAL A 24 -1.52 -8.28 -5.26
N VAL A 25 -2.10 -8.88 -6.30
CA VAL A 25 -1.82 -8.49 -7.69
C VAL A 25 -2.24 -7.04 -7.93
N ILE A 26 -3.45 -6.65 -7.52
CA ILE A 26 -3.95 -5.27 -7.67
C ILE A 26 -3.06 -4.29 -6.90
N HIS A 27 -2.68 -4.64 -5.66
CA HIS A 27 -1.79 -3.82 -4.84
C HIS A 27 -0.45 -3.59 -5.54
N ILE A 28 0.23 -4.65 -5.99
CA ILE A 28 1.53 -4.53 -6.65
C ILE A 28 1.41 -3.72 -7.94
N MET A 29 0.38 -3.98 -8.76
CA MET A 29 0.17 -3.26 -10.01
C MET A 29 -0.05 -1.77 -9.78
N THR A 30 -0.95 -1.41 -8.86
CA THR A 30 -1.21 0.00 -8.53
C THR A 30 0.01 0.66 -7.88
N HIS A 31 0.78 -0.07 -7.06
CA HIS A 31 2.02 0.45 -6.47
C HIS A 31 3.08 0.76 -7.55
N VAL A 32 3.27 -0.16 -8.51
CA VAL A 32 4.20 0.04 -9.63
C VAL A 32 3.76 1.21 -10.52
N VAL A 33 2.47 1.28 -10.86
CA VAL A 33 1.93 2.40 -11.65
C VAL A 33 2.21 3.74 -10.97
N MET A 34 1.94 3.84 -9.66
CA MET A 34 2.20 5.09 -8.93
C MET A 34 3.68 5.44 -8.83
N LEU A 35 4.56 4.45 -8.69
CA LEU A 35 6.01 4.66 -8.75
C LEU A 35 6.47 5.20 -10.11
N LEU A 36 5.82 4.80 -11.20
CA LEU A 36 6.14 5.30 -12.55
C LEU A 36 5.59 6.70 -12.79
N VAL A 37 4.39 7.01 -12.29
CA VAL A 37 3.73 8.30 -12.52
C VAL A 37 4.27 9.40 -11.59
N ILE A 38 4.59 9.10 -10.32
CA ILE A 38 4.92 10.11 -9.29
C ILE A 38 6.09 9.65 -8.38
N PRO A 39 7.26 9.33 -8.93
CA PRO A 39 8.31 8.56 -8.24
C PRO A 39 8.82 9.17 -6.91
N SER A 40 9.02 10.49 -6.86
CA SER A 40 9.75 11.12 -5.74
C SER A 40 8.91 11.29 -4.47
N GLY A 41 7.66 11.73 -4.59
CA GLY A 41 6.76 11.94 -3.45
C GLY A 41 6.04 10.66 -3.00
N TYR A 42 5.67 9.81 -3.96
CA TYR A 42 4.80 8.68 -3.70
C TYR A 42 5.42 7.64 -2.76
N ALA A 43 6.66 7.23 -2.99
CA ALA A 43 7.28 6.16 -2.20
C ALA A 43 7.38 6.53 -0.71
N ILE A 44 7.65 7.79 -0.41
CA ILE A 44 7.73 8.30 0.97
C ILE A 44 6.34 8.36 1.60
N GLN A 45 5.35 8.92 0.90
CA GLN A 45 3.96 8.98 1.36
C GLN A 45 3.39 7.57 1.59
N TYR A 46 3.70 6.65 0.69
CA TYR A 46 3.33 5.24 0.79
C TYR A 46 3.90 4.61 2.06
N LEU A 47 5.20 4.77 2.31
CA LEU A 47 5.84 4.26 3.51
C LEU A 47 5.26 4.88 4.79
N MET A 48 5.00 6.18 4.81
CA MET A 48 4.39 6.85 5.96
C MET A 48 2.99 6.29 6.25
N VAL A 49 2.11 6.26 5.25
CA VAL A 49 0.73 5.78 5.43
C VAL A 49 0.73 4.32 5.83
N MET A 50 1.52 3.48 5.16
CA MET A 50 1.62 2.05 5.48
C MET A 50 2.18 1.82 6.89
N PHE A 51 3.19 2.59 7.32
CA PHE A 51 3.76 2.48 8.65
C PHE A 51 2.70 2.72 9.74
N PHE A 52 2.00 3.84 9.66
CA PHE A 52 0.98 4.21 10.66
C PHE A 52 -0.30 3.37 10.58
N SER A 53 -0.70 2.94 9.38
CA SER A 53 -1.91 2.11 9.21
C SER A 53 -1.67 0.62 9.48
N SER A 54 -0.43 0.15 9.51
CA SER A 54 -0.12 -1.28 9.65
C SER A 54 -0.75 -1.98 10.87
N PRO A 55 -0.82 -1.39 12.09
CA PRO A 55 -1.44 -2.07 13.23
C PRO A 55 -2.94 -2.28 13.01
N LEU A 56 -3.59 -1.29 12.39
CA LEU A 56 -5.00 -1.33 12.01
C LEU A 56 -5.23 -2.37 10.91
N LEU A 57 -4.41 -2.37 9.86
CA LEU A 57 -4.47 -3.34 8.77
C LEU A 57 -4.29 -4.79 9.27
N ILE A 58 -3.33 -5.02 10.17
CA ILE A 58 -3.09 -6.33 10.80
C ILE A 58 -4.29 -6.77 11.64
N ARG A 59 -4.90 -5.85 12.40
CA ARG A 59 -6.09 -6.16 13.19
C ARG A 59 -7.30 -6.44 12.31
N LEU A 60 -7.47 -5.70 11.21
CA LEU A 60 -8.57 -5.86 10.27
C LEU A 60 -8.46 -7.18 9.51
N ALA A 61 -7.25 -7.57 9.09
CA ALA A 61 -6.99 -8.84 8.42
C ALA A 61 -7.46 -10.06 9.23
N LYS A 62 -7.44 -9.97 10.56
CA LYS A 62 -7.93 -11.04 11.46
C LYS A 62 -9.44 -11.05 11.65
N ARG A 63 -10.14 -9.97 11.32
CA ARG A 63 -11.54 -9.72 11.73
C ARG A 63 -12.52 -9.57 10.57
N SER A 64 -12.04 -9.20 9.38
CA SER A 64 -12.93 -8.89 8.25
C SER A 64 -12.25 -9.16 6.91
N SER A 65 -13.05 -9.65 5.95
CA SER A 65 -12.67 -9.73 4.53
C SER A 65 -12.51 -8.37 3.87
N SER A 66 -13.02 -7.27 4.47
CA SER A 66 -12.84 -5.91 3.95
C SER A 66 -11.36 -5.48 3.92
N PHE A 67 -10.49 -6.17 4.67
CA PHE A 67 -9.04 -5.96 4.60
C PHE A 67 -8.51 -6.13 3.19
N ASP A 68 -8.95 -7.16 2.45
CA ASP A 68 -8.41 -7.46 1.12
C ASP A 68 -8.67 -6.32 0.13
N ILE A 69 -9.88 -5.73 0.19
CA ILE A 69 -10.26 -4.59 -0.64
C ILE A 69 -9.43 -3.37 -0.27
N LEU A 70 -9.37 -3.02 1.03
CA LEU A 70 -8.62 -1.87 1.50
C LEU A 70 -7.14 -1.98 1.15
N PHE A 71 -6.55 -3.17 1.35
CA PHE A 71 -5.17 -3.45 1.03
C PHE A 71 -4.92 -3.35 -0.48
N ALA A 72 -5.77 -3.94 -1.32
CA ALA A 72 -5.62 -3.91 -2.78
C ALA A 72 -5.56 -2.49 -3.36
N PHE A 73 -6.40 -1.58 -2.86
CA PHE A 73 -6.52 -0.21 -3.38
C PHE A 73 -5.72 0.84 -2.60
N LEU A 74 -5.04 0.46 -1.51
CA LEU A 74 -4.23 1.39 -0.72
C LEU A 74 -3.17 2.16 -1.53
N PRO A 75 -2.39 1.51 -2.42
CA PRO A 75 -1.37 2.19 -3.22
C PRO A 75 -1.99 3.27 -4.12
N LEU A 76 -3.16 2.98 -4.69
CA LEU A 76 -3.92 3.91 -5.52
C LEU A 76 -4.40 5.10 -4.68
N LEU A 77 -5.05 4.83 -3.53
CA LEU A 77 -5.56 5.87 -2.62
C LEU A 77 -4.46 6.83 -2.17
N ILE A 78 -3.29 6.30 -1.82
CA ILE A 78 -2.14 7.10 -1.38
C ILE A 78 -1.62 7.95 -2.54
N GLY A 79 -1.45 7.35 -3.73
CA GLY A 79 -0.94 8.07 -4.90
C GLY A 79 -1.88 9.19 -5.33
N THR A 80 -3.18 8.93 -5.43
CA THR A 80 -4.17 9.93 -5.84
C THR A 80 -4.38 11.00 -4.76
N GLY A 81 -4.44 10.60 -3.48
CA GLY A 81 -4.57 11.55 -2.37
C GLY A 81 -3.36 12.46 -2.25
N GLY A 82 -2.16 11.91 -2.44
CA GLY A 82 -0.91 12.65 -2.50
C GLY A 82 -0.90 13.71 -3.60
N LEU A 83 -1.39 13.39 -4.81
CA LEU A 83 -1.52 14.35 -5.89
C LEU A 83 -2.50 15.49 -5.54
N VAL A 84 -3.70 15.15 -5.09
CA VAL A 84 -4.75 16.14 -4.79
C VAL A 84 -4.30 17.14 -3.73
N LEU A 85 -3.55 16.69 -2.72
CA LEU A 85 -3.09 17.54 -1.62
C LEU A 85 -1.78 18.31 -1.93
N SER A 86 -1.12 17.99 -3.04
CA SER A 86 0.12 18.67 -3.47
C SER A 86 -0.14 19.80 -4.49
N HIS A 87 -1.40 20.01 -4.87
CA HIS A 87 -1.88 21.10 -5.72
C HIS A 87 -2.72 22.08 -4.90
#